data_AF-A0A443FC43-F1
#
_entry.id   AF-A0A443FC43-F1
#
_cell.length_a   1.000
_cell.length_b   1.000
_cell.length_c   1.000
_cell.angle_alpha   90.00
_cell.angle_beta   90.00
_cell.angle_gamma   90.00
#
_symmetry.space_group_name_H-M   'P 1'
#
loop_
_entity.id
_entity.type
_entity.pdbx_description
1 polymer ?
#
loop_
_entity_poly.entity_id
_entity_poly.type
_entity_poly.pdbx_seq_one_letter_code
_entity_poly.pdbx_strand_id
1 'polypeptide(L)'
;MATNYDFEQKLSVSPSIDERAIDHFAERPIGNIKPEPDLEHQALSGALAAARQEAHALVDLANATYADASQPPAAAAIQVATAARKSSERVIARIEAAQAKVDLTITSLERLTFAPLPDAVVGERYDQEIRSSLKALTHDERAKEINDALASADMQLIGAVLRAPRVTTGMKAFELEALRHRFRSQHFPAEMKRLERLRKMRAASDTGAGAFNKLVKQAADTKYAARAIAARDKRESMLAAHQQEA
;
A
#
# COMPACT_ATOMS: atom_id res chain seq x y z
N MET A 1 -7.70 -38.75 -21.36
CA MET A 1 -7.06 -37.70 -22.19
C MET A 1 -7.58 -36.36 -21.69
N ALA A 2 -6.72 -35.51 -21.13
CA ALA A 2 -7.12 -34.12 -20.86
C ALA A 2 -7.31 -33.46 -22.22
N THR A 3 -8.54 -33.10 -22.55
CA THR A 3 -8.88 -32.46 -23.82
C THR A 3 -8.20 -31.08 -23.88
N ASN A 4 -7.90 -30.61 -25.08
CA ASN A 4 -7.30 -29.29 -25.35
C ASN A 4 -8.06 -28.09 -24.72
N TYR A 5 -9.23 -28.32 -24.12
CA TYR A 5 -10.06 -27.35 -23.44
C TYR A 5 -9.47 -26.81 -22.12
N ASP A 6 -8.59 -27.56 -21.43
CA ASP A 6 -7.94 -27.08 -20.20
C ASP A 6 -6.78 -26.09 -20.47
N PHE A 7 -6.42 -25.86 -21.74
CA PHE A 7 -5.26 -25.05 -22.12
C PHE A 7 -5.59 -23.57 -22.37
N GLU A 8 -6.82 -23.27 -22.80
CA GLU A 8 -7.25 -21.93 -23.18
C GLU A 8 -7.85 -21.16 -22.00
N GLN A 9 -7.12 -21.07 -20.88
CA GLN A 9 -7.51 -20.11 -19.86
C GLN A 9 -7.19 -18.71 -20.39
N LYS A 10 -8.18 -18.05 -21.00
CA LYS A 10 -8.03 -16.70 -21.58
C LYS A 10 -7.61 -15.74 -20.48
N LEU A 11 -6.33 -15.39 -20.50
CA LEU A 11 -5.78 -14.36 -19.63
C LEU A 11 -6.33 -13.01 -20.07
N SER A 12 -6.72 -12.19 -19.10
CA SER A 12 -7.21 -10.84 -19.35
C SER A 12 -6.64 -9.89 -18.31
N VAL A 13 -6.27 -8.69 -18.76
CA VAL A 13 -5.76 -7.66 -17.87
C VAL A 13 -6.94 -7.06 -17.11
N SER A 14 -6.86 -7.09 -15.78
CA SER A 14 -7.89 -6.48 -14.92
C SER A 14 -7.80 -4.95 -15.01
N PRO A 15 -8.94 -4.24 -15.12
CA PRO A 15 -8.97 -2.77 -15.05
C PRO A 15 -8.38 -2.22 -13.74
N SER A 16 -8.38 -3.01 -12.66
CA SER A 16 -7.82 -2.59 -11.37
C SER A 16 -6.31 -2.41 -11.36
N ILE A 17 -5.59 -2.90 -12.38
CA ILE A 17 -4.13 -2.73 -12.52
C ILE A 17 -3.78 -1.34 -13.11
N ASP A 18 -4.79 -0.59 -13.59
CA ASP A 18 -4.60 0.73 -14.20
C ASP A 18 -4.10 1.77 -13.19
N GLU A 19 -2.98 2.43 -13.52
CA GLU A 19 -2.39 3.50 -12.72
C GLU A 19 -3.35 4.68 -12.48
N ARG A 20 -4.36 4.86 -13.34
CA ARG A 20 -5.40 5.89 -13.17
C ARG A 20 -6.20 5.74 -11.88
N ALA A 21 -6.26 4.53 -11.31
CA ALA A 21 -6.85 4.30 -10.00
C ALA A 21 -6.10 5.05 -8.88
N ILE A 22 -4.79 5.25 -9.03
CA ILE A 22 -3.94 6.04 -8.14
C ILE A 22 -4.05 7.52 -8.49
N ASP A 23 -3.97 7.85 -9.78
CA ASP A 23 -4.03 9.24 -10.26
C ASP A 23 -5.34 9.94 -9.91
N HIS A 24 -6.43 9.18 -9.77
CA HIS A 24 -7.72 9.71 -9.32
C HIS A 24 -7.62 10.46 -7.98
N PHE A 25 -6.72 10.01 -7.10
CA PHE A 25 -6.50 10.60 -5.77
C PHE A 25 -5.39 11.65 -5.74
N ALA A 26 -4.71 11.89 -6.86
CA ALA A 26 -3.67 12.92 -6.95
C ALA A 26 -4.24 14.31 -6.67
N GLU A 27 -3.38 15.20 -6.17
CA GLU A 27 -3.76 16.59 -5.98
C GLU A 27 -4.10 17.22 -7.33
N ARG A 28 -5.24 17.91 -7.38
CA ARG A 28 -5.73 18.53 -8.62
C ARG A 28 -5.28 19.99 -8.68
N PRO A 29 -4.92 20.49 -9.87
CA PRO A 29 -4.64 21.90 -10.04
C PRO A 29 -5.87 22.74 -9.72
N ILE A 30 -5.65 23.86 -9.04
CA ILE A 30 -6.69 24.86 -8.74
C ILE A 30 -6.34 26.10 -9.57
N GLY A 31 -7.12 26.34 -10.63
CA GLY A 31 -6.82 27.40 -11.60
C GLY A 31 -5.46 27.16 -12.28
N ASN A 32 -4.57 28.16 -12.20
CA ASN A 32 -3.22 28.10 -12.77
C ASN A 32 -2.15 27.57 -11.81
N ILE A 33 -2.52 27.23 -10.57
CA ILE A 33 -1.57 26.72 -9.58
C ILE A 33 -1.39 25.24 -9.83
N LYS A 34 -0.19 24.86 -10.28
CA LYS A 34 0.21 23.46 -10.39
C LYS A 34 0.47 22.93 -8.98
N PRO A 35 -0.12 21.78 -8.61
CA PRO A 35 0.18 21.15 -7.34
C PRO A 35 1.65 20.74 -7.31
N GLU A 36 2.24 20.75 -6.12
CA GLU A 36 3.59 20.27 -5.92
C GLU A 36 3.64 18.77 -6.30
N PRO A 37 4.69 18.31 -7.01
CA PRO A 37 4.81 16.91 -7.37
C PRO A 37 4.96 16.04 -6.11
N ASP A 38 3.92 15.26 -5.81
CA ASP A 38 3.95 14.26 -4.75
C ASP A 38 4.77 13.05 -5.24
N LEU A 39 5.98 12.89 -4.70
CA LEU A 39 6.92 11.85 -5.12
C LEU A 39 6.38 10.44 -4.83
N GLU A 40 5.58 10.30 -3.78
CA GLU A 40 4.94 9.05 -3.39
C GLU A 40 3.85 8.67 -4.40
N HIS A 41 3.04 9.64 -4.85
CA HIS A 41 2.08 9.46 -5.95
C HIS A 41 2.79 8.99 -7.22
N GLN A 42 3.87 9.66 -7.64
CA GLN A 42 4.61 9.29 -8.85
C GLN A 42 5.23 7.89 -8.75
N ALA A 43 5.75 7.52 -7.57
CA ALA A 43 6.31 6.19 -7.33
C ALA A 43 5.23 5.09 -7.45
N LEU A 44 4.06 5.28 -6.84
CA LEU A 44 2.95 4.33 -6.92
C LEU A 44 2.36 4.23 -8.33
N SER A 45 2.08 5.36 -8.95
CA SER A 45 1.52 5.43 -10.31
C SER A 45 2.49 4.77 -11.31
N GLY A 46 3.79 5.09 -11.23
CA GLY A 46 4.81 4.46 -12.06
C GLY A 46 5.01 2.96 -11.80
N ALA A 47 4.80 2.48 -10.57
CA ALA A 47 4.85 1.05 -10.26
C ALA A 47 3.64 0.29 -10.86
N LEU A 48 2.43 0.85 -10.78
CA LEU A 48 1.25 0.26 -11.41
C LEU A 48 1.29 0.34 -12.94
N ALA A 49 1.79 1.43 -13.52
CA ALA A 49 1.97 1.54 -14.95
C ALA A 49 2.91 0.43 -15.48
N ALA A 50 3.99 0.13 -14.75
CA ALA A 50 4.86 -0.99 -15.05
C ALA A 50 4.15 -2.34 -14.89
N ALA A 51 3.33 -2.51 -13.84
CA ALA A 51 2.53 -3.71 -13.65
C ALA A 51 1.54 -3.93 -14.79
N ARG A 52 0.88 -2.87 -15.27
CA ARG A 52 -0.05 -2.91 -16.40
C ARG A 52 0.67 -3.28 -17.69
N GLN A 53 1.82 -2.66 -17.96
CA GLN A 53 2.62 -2.98 -19.15
C GLN A 53 3.04 -4.46 -19.16
N GLU A 54 3.52 -4.97 -18.03
CA GLU A 54 3.93 -6.38 -17.90
C GLU A 54 2.73 -7.33 -17.95
N ALA A 55 1.57 -6.94 -17.42
CA ALA A 55 0.33 -7.70 -17.54
C ALA A 55 -0.11 -7.85 -19.01
N HIS A 56 -0.06 -6.77 -19.79
CA HIS A 56 -0.33 -6.84 -21.24
C HIS A 56 0.69 -7.72 -21.96
N ALA A 57 1.99 -7.52 -21.70
CA ALA A 57 3.04 -8.33 -22.31
C ALA A 57 2.88 -9.84 -21.99
N LEU A 58 2.46 -10.19 -20.78
CA LEU A 58 2.20 -11.57 -20.39
C LEU A 58 0.98 -12.16 -21.12
N VAL A 59 -0.10 -11.39 -21.25
CA VAL A 59 -1.29 -11.81 -22.01
C VAL A 59 -0.95 -12.01 -23.48
N ASP A 60 -0.21 -11.08 -24.10
CA ASP A 60 0.21 -11.17 -25.50
C ASP A 60 1.16 -12.35 -25.73
N LEU A 61 2.10 -12.57 -24.81
CA LEU A 61 2.98 -13.73 -24.83
C LEU A 61 2.16 -15.02 -24.75
N ALA A 62 1.20 -15.12 -23.83
CA ALA A 62 0.36 -16.31 -23.70
C ALA A 62 -0.44 -16.56 -24.98
N ASN A 63 -1.06 -15.53 -25.54
CA ASN A 63 -1.82 -15.63 -26.78
C ASN A 63 -0.96 -16.12 -27.95
N ALA A 64 0.23 -15.53 -28.13
CA ALA A 64 1.16 -15.94 -29.19
C ALA A 64 1.68 -17.36 -28.98
N THR A 65 2.06 -17.71 -27.75
CA THR A 65 2.65 -19.00 -27.40
C THR A 65 1.64 -20.15 -27.53
N TYR A 66 0.36 -19.92 -27.20
CA TYR A 66 -0.68 -20.93 -27.36
C TYR A 66 -1.25 -21.00 -28.79
N ALA A 67 -1.12 -19.94 -29.58
CA ALA A 67 -1.51 -19.95 -31.00
C ALA A 67 -0.47 -20.62 -31.91
N ASP A 68 0.78 -20.77 -31.45
CA ASP A 68 1.85 -21.42 -32.22
C ASP A 68 1.65 -22.94 -32.27
N ALA A 69 1.12 -23.41 -33.39
CA ALA A 69 0.92 -24.83 -33.66
C ALA A 69 2.23 -25.64 -33.78
N SER A 70 3.38 -24.98 -33.95
CA SER A 70 4.68 -25.65 -34.03
C SER A 70 5.25 -26.04 -32.66
N GLN A 71 4.74 -25.43 -31.58
CA GLN A 71 5.23 -25.67 -30.23
C GLN A 71 4.38 -26.73 -29.50
N PRO A 72 5.00 -27.71 -28.80
CA PRO A 72 4.26 -28.63 -27.96
C PRO A 72 3.51 -27.89 -26.84
N PRO A 73 2.24 -28.23 -26.55
CA PRO A 73 1.46 -27.54 -25.52
C PRO A 73 2.11 -27.51 -24.13
N ALA A 74 2.87 -28.56 -23.79
CA ALA A 74 3.65 -28.64 -22.55
C ALA A 74 4.76 -27.59 -22.50
N ALA A 75 5.47 -27.37 -23.61
CA ALA A 75 6.53 -26.38 -23.70
C ALA A 75 5.96 -24.96 -23.65
N ALA A 76 4.85 -24.72 -24.35
CA ALA A 76 4.11 -23.46 -24.30
C ALA A 76 3.68 -23.09 -22.87
N ALA A 77 3.09 -24.04 -22.13
CA ALA A 77 2.67 -23.82 -20.75
C ALA A 77 3.86 -23.54 -19.80
N ILE A 78 4.99 -24.24 -19.96
CA ILE A 78 6.22 -23.98 -19.17
C ILE A 78 6.75 -22.58 -19.46
N GLN A 79 6.77 -22.16 -20.73
CA GLN A 79 7.27 -20.85 -21.14
C GLN A 79 6.45 -19.71 -20.54
N VAL A 80 5.12 -19.77 -20.66
CA VAL A 80 4.21 -18.77 -20.09
C VAL A 80 4.35 -18.73 -18.56
N ALA A 81 4.39 -19.88 -17.89
CA ALA A 81 4.53 -19.94 -16.44
C ALA A 81 5.87 -19.37 -15.94
N THR A 82 6.96 -19.64 -16.67
CA THR A 82 8.30 -19.11 -16.34
C THR A 82 8.35 -17.59 -16.53
N ALA A 83 7.79 -17.09 -17.63
CA ALA A 83 7.70 -15.65 -17.88
C ALA A 83 6.83 -14.94 -16.82
N ALA A 84 5.68 -15.53 -16.47
CA ALA A 84 4.80 -15.03 -15.43
C ALA A 84 5.53 -14.88 -14.09
N ARG A 85 6.21 -15.94 -13.62
CA ARG A 85 6.98 -15.90 -12.36
C ARG A 85 8.06 -14.82 -12.37
N LYS A 86 8.88 -14.76 -13.42
CA LYS A 86 9.93 -13.75 -13.56
C LYS A 86 9.39 -12.32 -13.60
N SER A 87 8.30 -12.09 -14.34
CA SER A 87 7.64 -10.77 -14.37
C SER A 87 7.11 -10.39 -12.99
N SER A 88 6.58 -11.37 -12.25
CA SER A 88 5.98 -11.15 -10.94
C SER A 88 6.99 -10.69 -9.89
N GLU A 89 8.15 -11.34 -9.81
CA GLU A 89 9.19 -11.00 -8.83
C GLU A 89 9.63 -9.54 -8.98
N ARG A 90 9.87 -9.11 -10.23
CA ARG A 90 10.30 -7.75 -10.55
C ARG A 90 9.23 -6.71 -10.28
N VAL A 91 7.99 -6.97 -10.71
CA VAL A 91 6.89 -6.01 -10.57
C VAL A 91 6.45 -5.88 -9.12
N ILE A 92 6.31 -7.00 -8.40
CA ILE A 92 5.91 -7.01 -6.98
C ILE A 92 6.95 -6.26 -6.15
N ALA A 93 8.25 -6.52 -6.35
CA ALA A 93 9.31 -5.80 -5.63
C ALA A 93 9.24 -4.28 -5.88
N ARG A 94 8.92 -3.86 -7.11
CA ARG A 94 8.74 -2.43 -7.44
C ARG A 94 7.52 -1.82 -6.76
N ILE A 95 6.41 -2.53 -6.71
CA ILE A 95 5.19 -2.09 -6.00
C ILE A 95 5.46 -1.99 -4.50
N GLU A 96 6.05 -3.02 -3.89
CA GLU A 96 6.38 -3.04 -2.47
C GLU A 96 7.33 -1.89 -2.08
N ALA A 97 8.34 -1.61 -2.91
CA ALA A 97 9.23 -0.48 -2.69
C ALA A 97 8.50 0.88 -2.76
N ALA A 98 7.51 1.03 -3.67
CA ALA A 98 6.70 2.24 -3.75
C ALA A 98 5.73 2.36 -2.56
N GLN A 99 5.09 1.25 -2.16
CA GLN A 99 4.23 1.17 -0.98
C GLN A 99 4.98 1.53 0.30
N ALA A 100 6.20 1.00 0.48
CA ALA A 100 7.04 1.29 1.63
C ALA A 100 7.35 2.80 1.76
N LYS A 101 7.61 3.48 0.63
CA LYS A 101 7.80 4.95 0.64
C LYS A 101 6.56 5.69 1.12
N VAL A 102 5.38 5.28 0.64
CA VAL A 102 4.10 5.87 1.04
C VAL A 102 3.84 5.63 2.53
N ASP A 103 4.10 4.43 3.03
CA ASP A 103 3.90 4.05 4.42
C ASP A 103 4.83 4.84 5.37
N LEU A 104 6.09 5.06 4.96
CA LEU A 104 7.03 5.94 5.67
C LEU A 104 6.53 7.39 5.72
N THR A 105 6.01 7.92 4.61
CA THR A 105 5.47 9.28 4.57
C THR A 105 4.20 9.42 5.39
N ILE A 106 3.29 8.45 5.34
CA ILE A 106 2.10 8.40 6.21
C ILE A 106 2.52 8.43 7.68
N THR A 107 3.47 7.57 8.08
CA THR A 107 3.96 7.50 9.46
C THR A 107 4.61 8.82 9.89
N SER A 108 5.37 9.45 8.99
CA SER A 108 6.02 10.74 9.25
C SER A 108 4.99 11.86 9.44
N LEU A 109 3.97 11.95 8.57
CA LEU A 109 2.88 12.92 8.69
C LEU A 109 2.05 12.68 9.96
N GLU A 110 1.75 11.42 10.28
CA GLU A 110 1.06 11.07 11.51
C GLU A 110 1.84 11.51 12.74
N ARG A 111 3.16 11.28 12.77
CA ARG A 111 4.03 11.74 13.86
C ARG A 111 4.10 13.26 13.96
N LEU A 112 4.24 13.94 12.82
CA LEU A 112 4.34 15.41 12.77
C LEU A 112 3.05 16.09 13.23
N THR A 113 1.91 15.51 12.89
CA THR A 113 0.59 16.07 13.20
C THR A 113 -0.01 15.54 14.50
N PHE A 114 0.66 14.60 15.18
CA PHE A 114 0.12 13.88 16.34
C PHE A 114 -0.27 14.79 17.50
N ALA A 115 0.62 15.72 17.84
CA ALA A 115 0.46 16.66 18.95
C ALA A 115 1.44 17.84 18.75
N PRO A 116 1.20 18.98 19.41
CA PRO A 116 2.21 20.03 19.53
C PRO A 116 3.53 19.45 20.07
N LEU A 117 4.65 19.95 19.55
CA LEU A 117 5.95 19.65 20.14
C LEU A 117 5.99 20.22 21.57
N PRO A 118 6.58 19.49 22.53
CA PRO A 118 6.77 20.04 23.87
C PRO A 118 7.67 21.28 23.78
N ASP A 119 7.33 22.32 24.53
CA ASP A 119 8.24 23.44 24.76
C ASP A 119 9.56 22.91 25.35
N ALA A 120 10.69 23.32 24.79
CA ALA A 120 12.02 22.90 25.23
C ALA A 120 12.31 23.24 26.71
N VAL A 121 11.64 24.25 27.28
CA VAL A 121 11.88 24.71 28.66
C VAL A 121 10.90 24.10 29.67
N VAL A 122 9.64 23.91 29.27
CA VAL A 122 8.52 23.64 30.19
C VAL A 122 7.76 22.36 29.82
N GLY A 123 7.84 21.93 28.56
CA GLY A 123 6.85 21.10 27.89
C GLY A 123 6.66 19.70 28.44
N GLU A 124 7.71 19.01 28.89
CA GLU A 124 7.55 17.67 29.49
C GLU A 124 7.44 17.70 31.02
N ARG A 125 7.98 18.75 31.65
CA ARG A 125 8.10 18.84 33.10
C ARG A 125 6.73 18.95 33.79
N TYR A 126 5.80 19.66 33.17
CA TYR A 126 4.47 19.93 33.73
C TYR A 126 3.35 19.08 33.11
N ASP A 127 3.66 18.23 32.13
CA ASP A 127 2.67 17.38 31.45
C ASP A 127 1.92 16.48 32.43
N GLN A 128 2.60 15.93 33.44
CA GLN A 128 1.96 15.11 34.46
C GLN A 128 1.03 15.93 35.36
N GLU A 129 1.47 17.11 35.78
CA GLU A 129 0.72 18.00 36.65
C GLU A 129 -0.55 18.50 35.95
N ILE A 130 -0.43 18.99 34.71
CA ILE A 130 -1.55 19.41 33.87
C ILE A 130 -2.58 18.28 33.74
N ARG A 131 -2.14 17.06 33.43
CA ARG A 131 -3.04 15.91 33.32
C ARG A 131 -3.70 15.53 34.64
N SER A 132 -2.97 15.62 35.75
CA SER A 132 -3.51 15.33 37.08
C SER A 132 -4.61 16.32 37.46
N SER A 133 -4.40 17.61 37.17
CA SER A 133 -5.38 18.67 37.39
C SER A 133 -6.62 18.48 36.52
N LEU A 134 -6.44 18.21 35.22
CA LEU A 134 -7.56 17.94 34.31
C LEU A 134 -8.34 16.68 34.69
N LYS A 135 -7.66 15.66 35.23
CA LYS A 135 -8.31 14.43 35.67
C LYS A 135 -9.19 14.62 36.90
N ALA A 136 -8.85 15.57 37.78
CA ALA A 136 -9.61 15.92 38.98
C ALA A 136 -10.92 16.67 38.68
N LEU A 137 -11.01 17.32 37.51
CA LEU A 137 -12.22 18.00 37.05
C LEU A 137 -13.34 17.02 36.69
N THR A 138 -14.58 17.48 36.75
CA THR A 138 -15.72 16.75 36.17
C THR A 138 -15.57 16.63 34.65
N HIS A 139 -16.39 15.77 34.02
CA HIS A 139 -16.35 15.58 32.57
C HIS A 139 -16.65 16.89 31.81
N ASP A 140 -17.69 17.63 32.24
CA ASP A 140 -18.12 18.87 31.60
C ASP A 140 -17.09 20.00 31.76
N GLU A 141 -16.53 20.17 32.96
CA GLU A 141 -15.48 21.17 33.23
C GLU A 141 -14.22 20.89 32.40
N ARG A 142 -13.80 19.62 32.33
CA ARG A 142 -12.63 19.22 31.54
C ARG A 142 -12.84 19.45 30.05
N ALA A 143 -14.03 19.12 29.54
CA ALA A 143 -14.37 19.37 28.15
C ALA A 143 -14.35 20.87 27.84
N LYS A 144 -14.84 21.70 28.76
CA LYS A 144 -14.78 23.16 28.66
C LYS A 144 -13.34 23.68 28.63
N GLU A 145 -12.50 23.29 29.58
CA GLU A 145 -11.09 23.69 29.63
C GLU A 145 -10.32 23.32 28.36
N ILE A 146 -10.54 22.10 27.84
CA ILE A 146 -9.91 21.66 26.58
C ILE A 146 -10.40 22.49 25.39
N ASN A 147 -11.69 22.85 25.34
CA ASN A 147 -12.25 23.69 24.28
C ASN A 147 -11.70 25.11 24.34
N ASP A 148 -11.59 25.68 25.55
CA ASP A 148 -11.05 27.01 25.78
C ASP A 148 -9.54 27.04 25.44
N ALA A 149 -8.79 25.99 25.77
CA ALA A 149 -7.40 25.82 25.36
C ALA A 149 -7.24 25.75 23.83
N LEU A 150 -8.11 25.00 23.14
CA LEU A 150 -8.13 24.97 21.66
C LEU A 150 -8.45 26.34 21.05
N ALA A 151 -9.40 27.08 21.62
CA ALA A 151 -9.79 28.40 21.12
C ALA A 151 -8.70 29.46 21.37
N SER A 152 -8.00 29.37 22.50
CA SER A 152 -6.91 30.27 22.88
C SER A 152 -5.54 29.86 22.34
N ALA A 153 -5.46 28.73 21.63
CA ALA A 153 -4.22 28.15 21.13
C ALA A 153 -3.18 27.84 22.23
N ASP A 154 -3.63 27.41 23.41
CA ASP A 154 -2.75 26.90 24.47
C ASP A 154 -2.18 25.52 24.12
N MET A 155 -1.08 25.53 23.37
CA MET A 155 -0.39 24.33 22.91
C MET A 155 0.24 23.51 24.05
N GLN A 156 0.45 24.10 25.23
CA GLN A 156 1.03 23.41 26.37
C GLN A 156 -0.01 22.47 26.99
N LEU A 157 -1.20 22.97 27.28
CA LEU A 157 -2.30 22.15 27.80
C LEU A 157 -2.74 21.11 26.78
N ILE A 158 -2.95 21.52 25.53
CA ILE A 158 -3.36 20.60 24.44
C ILE A 158 -2.30 19.51 24.24
N GLY A 159 -1.02 19.89 24.18
CA GLY A 159 0.08 18.96 24.02
C GLY A 159 0.13 17.91 25.12
N ALA A 160 0.00 18.34 26.39
CA ALA A 160 0.01 17.45 27.54
C ALA A 160 -1.06 16.36 27.46
N VAL A 161 -2.26 16.72 26.98
CA VAL A 161 -3.40 15.81 26.81
C VAL A 161 -3.21 14.90 25.61
N LEU A 162 -2.85 15.45 24.44
CA LEU A 162 -2.76 14.70 23.18
C LEU A 162 -1.65 13.63 23.22
N ARG A 163 -0.50 13.95 23.83
CA ARG A 163 0.64 13.04 23.96
C ARG A 163 0.40 11.90 24.94
N ALA A 164 -0.56 12.05 25.86
CA ALA A 164 -0.77 11.08 26.91
C ALA A 164 -1.53 9.83 26.46
N PRO A 165 -1.29 8.67 27.12
CA PRO A 165 -2.16 7.53 27.00
C PRO A 165 -3.53 7.83 27.62
N ARG A 166 -4.58 7.17 27.09
CA ARG A 166 -5.98 7.22 27.57
C ARG A 166 -6.12 7.24 29.10
N VAL A 167 -5.38 6.38 29.78
CA VAL A 167 -5.55 6.11 31.22
C VAL A 167 -5.17 7.33 32.08
N THR A 168 -4.25 8.18 31.60
CA THR A 168 -3.73 9.32 32.36
C THR A 168 -4.52 10.61 32.14
N THR A 169 -5.24 10.74 31.03
CA THR A 169 -6.09 11.92 30.76
C THR A 169 -7.45 11.84 31.45
N GLY A 170 -7.86 10.63 31.83
CA GLY A 170 -9.21 10.35 32.34
C GLY A 170 -10.31 10.57 31.30
N MET A 171 -9.95 10.68 30.01
CA MET A 171 -10.88 10.73 28.88
C MET A 171 -11.16 9.32 28.36
N LYS A 172 -12.33 9.14 27.74
CA LYS A 172 -12.62 7.91 26.99
C LYS A 172 -11.79 7.88 25.71
N ALA A 173 -11.57 6.67 25.16
CA ALA A 173 -10.76 6.49 23.96
C ALA A 173 -11.26 7.32 22.76
N PHE A 174 -12.58 7.36 22.55
CA PHE A 174 -13.17 8.11 21.45
C PHE A 174 -13.05 9.62 21.63
N GLU A 175 -13.10 10.13 22.86
CA GLU A 175 -12.99 11.56 23.17
C GLU A 175 -11.58 12.07 22.85
N LEU A 176 -10.56 11.29 23.26
CA LEU A 176 -9.17 11.61 22.97
C LEU A 176 -8.89 11.57 21.46
N GLU A 177 -9.45 10.59 20.74
CA GLU A 177 -9.27 10.50 19.29
C GLU A 177 -10.01 11.63 18.55
N ALA A 178 -11.22 11.98 18.99
CA ALA A 178 -11.95 13.14 18.48
C ALA A 178 -11.17 14.44 18.70
N LEU A 179 -10.55 14.60 19.87
CA LEU A 179 -9.68 15.74 20.18
C LEU A 179 -8.46 15.78 19.25
N ARG A 180 -7.76 14.66 19.06
CA ARG A 180 -6.65 14.54 18.09
C ARG A 180 -7.08 14.90 16.69
N HIS A 181 -8.24 14.42 16.26
CA HIS A 181 -8.78 14.72 14.93
C HIS A 181 -9.07 16.22 14.78
N ARG A 182 -9.72 16.84 15.78
CA ARG A 182 -10.02 18.27 15.78
C ARG A 182 -8.74 19.11 15.74
N PHE A 183 -7.76 18.79 16.59
CA PHE A 183 -6.46 19.45 16.60
C PHE A 183 -5.79 19.38 15.23
N ARG A 184 -5.68 18.18 14.64
CA ARG A 184 -5.09 17.97 13.32
C ARG A 184 -5.81 18.75 12.23
N SER A 185 -7.15 18.78 12.27
CA SER A 185 -7.96 19.49 11.28
C SER A 185 -7.80 21.02 11.34
N GLN A 186 -7.54 21.57 12.53
CA GLN A 186 -7.36 23.01 12.72
C GLN A 186 -5.94 23.47 12.41
N HIS A 187 -4.92 22.72 12.86
CA HIS A 187 -3.52 23.16 12.77
C HIS A 187 -2.77 22.60 11.54
N PHE A 188 -3.20 21.46 11.01
CA PHE A 188 -2.54 20.76 9.92
C PHE A 188 -3.51 20.36 8.79
N PRO A 189 -4.33 21.28 8.25
CA PRO A 189 -5.35 20.94 7.26
C PRO A 189 -4.75 20.46 5.93
N ALA A 190 -3.57 20.95 5.56
CA ALA A 190 -2.90 20.54 4.32
C ALA A 190 -2.34 19.12 4.44
N GLU A 191 -1.68 18.83 5.56
CA GLU A 191 -1.11 17.52 5.88
C GLU A 191 -2.21 16.47 6.04
N MET A 192 -3.34 16.82 6.66
CA MET A 192 -4.49 15.91 6.78
C MET A 192 -5.09 15.55 5.42
N LYS A 193 -5.25 16.53 4.53
CA LYS A 193 -5.68 16.26 3.15
C LYS A 193 -4.68 15.38 2.41
N ARG A 194 -3.38 15.64 2.55
CA ARG A 194 -2.32 14.82 1.94
C ARG A 194 -2.36 13.38 2.49
N LEU A 195 -2.44 13.22 3.81
CA LEU A 195 -2.52 11.92 4.48
C LEU A 195 -3.73 11.12 4.02
N GLU A 196 -4.91 11.76 3.89
CA GLU A 196 -6.11 11.11 3.36
C GLU A 196 -5.90 10.61 1.91
N ARG A 197 -5.30 11.44 1.05
CA ARG A 197 -4.96 11.04 -0.33
C ARG A 197 -3.98 9.88 -0.35
N LEU A 198 -2.90 9.94 0.41
CA LEU A 198 -1.89 8.88 0.48
C LEU A 198 -2.48 7.55 0.95
N ARG A 199 -3.37 7.56 1.96
CA ARG A 199 -4.08 6.35 2.41
C ARG A 199 -4.96 5.76 1.31
N LYS A 200 -5.68 6.61 0.56
CA LYS A 200 -6.52 6.14 -0.57
C LYS A 200 -5.67 5.57 -1.71
N MET A 201 -4.55 6.23 -2.05
CA MET A 201 -3.59 5.71 -3.03
C MET A 201 -3.01 4.37 -2.59
N ARG A 202 -2.63 4.23 -1.31
CA ARG A 202 -2.10 2.98 -0.74
C ARG A 202 -3.09 1.83 -0.89
N ALA A 203 -4.36 2.06 -0.57
CA ALA A 203 -5.43 1.05 -0.70
C ALA A 203 -5.74 0.70 -2.17
N ALA A 204 -5.72 1.67 -3.07
CA ALA A 204 -5.87 1.43 -4.51
C ALA A 204 -4.68 0.62 -5.06
N SER A 205 -3.47 0.89 -4.57
CA SER A 205 -2.26 0.13 -4.91
C SER A 205 -2.38 -1.33 -4.47
N ASP A 206 -2.90 -1.62 -3.28
CA ASP A 206 -3.15 -3.00 -2.84
C ASP A 206 -4.13 -3.74 -3.75
N THR A 207 -5.17 -3.02 -4.19
CA THR A 207 -6.16 -3.58 -5.11
C THR A 207 -5.52 -3.93 -6.47
N GLY A 208 -4.69 -3.04 -7.01
CA GLY A 208 -3.95 -3.27 -8.26
C GLY A 208 -2.90 -4.38 -8.15
N ALA A 209 -2.13 -4.40 -7.06
CA ALA A 209 -1.15 -5.45 -6.76
C ALA A 209 -1.83 -6.83 -6.63
N GLY A 210 -2.96 -6.89 -5.92
CA GLY A 210 -3.77 -8.10 -5.79
C GLY A 210 -4.32 -8.60 -7.12
N ALA A 211 -4.75 -7.69 -8.00
CA ALA A 211 -5.21 -8.05 -9.35
C ALA A 211 -4.07 -8.58 -10.23
N PHE A 212 -2.89 -7.94 -10.19
CA PHE A 212 -1.71 -8.42 -10.91
C PHE A 212 -1.25 -9.80 -10.43
N ASN A 213 -1.19 -10.02 -9.11
CA ASN A 213 -0.85 -11.32 -8.54
C ASN A 213 -1.86 -12.41 -8.95
N LYS A 214 -3.16 -12.09 -9.02
CA LYS A 214 -4.17 -13.03 -9.55
C LYS A 214 -3.90 -13.42 -11.00
N LEU A 215 -3.56 -12.45 -11.85
CA LEU A 215 -3.21 -12.72 -13.25
C LEU A 215 -1.97 -13.62 -13.35
N VAL A 216 -0.92 -13.33 -12.57
CA VAL A 216 0.29 -14.17 -12.52
C VAL A 216 -0.06 -15.59 -12.10
N LYS A 217 -0.87 -15.78 -11.05
CA LYS A 217 -1.29 -17.12 -10.61
C LYS A 217 -2.08 -17.86 -11.68
N GLN A 218 -2.96 -17.17 -12.40
CA GLN A 218 -3.69 -17.75 -13.54
C GLN A 218 -2.73 -18.21 -14.66
N ALA A 219 -1.68 -17.44 -14.91
CA ALA A 219 -0.69 -17.77 -15.95
C ALA A 219 0.32 -18.85 -15.51
N ALA A 220 0.72 -18.86 -14.23
CA ALA A 220 1.82 -19.67 -13.71
C ALA A 220 1.38 -20.98 -13.03
N ASP A 221 0.23 -20.99 -12.36
CA ASP A 221 -0.19 -22.07 -11.46
C ASP A 221 -1.29 -22.94 -12.07
N THR A 222 -1.22 -23.18 -13.39
CA THR A 222 -2.09 -24.17 -14.01
C THR A 222 -1.63 -25.57 -13.61
N LYS A 223 -2.57 -26.47 -13.30
CA LYS A 223 -2.27 -27.89 -12.98
C LYS A 223 -1.43 -28.55 -14.09
N TYR A 224 -1.65 -28.10 -15.32
CA TYR A 224 -0.93 -28.56 -16.49
C TYR A 224 0.52 -28.08 -16.51
N ALA A 225 0.78 -26.77 -16.34
CA ALA A 225 2.14 -26.23 -16.27
C ALA A 225 2.93 -26.87 -15.12
N ALA A 226 2.33 -27.05 -13.94
CA ALA A 226 2.98 -27.71 -12.81
C ALA A 226 3.42 -29.14 -13.13
N ARG A 227 2.58 -29.94 -13.80
CA ARG A 227 2.92 -31.30 -14.25
C ARG A 227 3.99 -31.30 -15.33
N ALA A 228 3.92 -30.37 -16.28
CA ALA A 228 4.89 -30.24 -17.36
C ALA A 228 6.28 -29.86 -16.83
N ILE A 229 6.36 -28.90 -15.90
CA ILE A 229 7.59 -28.51 -15.20
C ILE A 229 8.16 -29.72 -14.45
N ALA A 230 7.36 -30.39 -13.62
CA ALA A 230 7.84 -31.57 -12.87
C ALA A 230 8.34 -32.70 -13.78
N ALA A 231 7.69 -32.92 -14.93
CA ALA A 231 8.13 -33.91 -15.91
C ALA A 231 9.45 -33.51 -16.60
N ARG A 232 9.66 -32.22 -16.89
CA ARG A 232 10.92 -31.70 -17.42
C ARG A 232 12.05 -31.87 -16.40
N ASP A 233 11.84 -31.39 -15.17
CA ASP A 233 12.86 -31.41 -14.13
C ASP A 233 13.27 -32.86 -13.79
N LYS A 234 12.33 -33.82 -13.82
CA LYS A 234 12.63 -35.26 -13.68
C LYS A 234 13.48 -35.80 -14.84
N ARG A 235 13.24 -35.37 -16.08
CA ARG A 235 14.06 -35.79 -17.22
C ARG A 235 15.47 -35.23 -17.13
N GLU A 236 15.60 -33.96 -16.77
CA GLU A 236 16.90 -33.29 -16.61
C GLU A 236 17.72 -33.93 -15.49
N SER A 237 17.11 -34.27 -14.35
CA SER A 237 17.82 -34.95 -13.26
C SER A 237 18.27 -36.38 -13.60
N MET A 238 17.46 -37.13 -14.36
CA MET A 238 17.87 -38.46 -14.85
C MET A 238 19.02 -38.39 -15.86
N LEU A 239 19.02 -37.38 -16.75
CA LEU A 239 20.12 -37.15 -17.69
C LEU A 239 21.40 -36.73 -16.96
N ALA A 240 21.30 -35.87 -15.95
CA ALA A 240 22.44 -35.47 -15.13
C ALA A 240 23.02 -36.65 -14.34
N ALA A 241 22.18 -37.55 -13.82
CA ALA A 241 22.64 -38.78 -13.15
C ALA A 241 23.39 -39.71 -14.11
N HIS A 242 22.87 -39.93 -15.32
CA HIS A 242 23.56 -40.73 -16.34
C HIS A 242 24.89 -40.13 -16.80
N GLN A 243 25.04 -38.80 -16.78
CA GLN A 243 26.30 -38.12 -17.09
C GLN A 243 27.34 -38.17 -15.95
N GLN A 244 26.91 -38.46 -14.73
CA GLN A 244 27.81 -38.64 -13.58
C GLN A 244 28.28 -40.08 -13.39
N GLU A 245 27.54 -41.05 -13.95
CA GLU A 245 27.87 -42.49 -13.92
C GLU A 245 28.74 -42.96 -15.10
N ALA A 246 28.93 -42.10 -16.12
CA ALA A 246 29.76 -42.35 -17.30
C ALA A 246 31.14 -41.68 -17.19
#